data_AF-H9A8L0-F1
#
_entry.id   AF-H9A8L0-F1
#
_cell.length_a   1.000
_cell.length_b   1.000
_cell.length_c   1.000
_cell.angle_alpha   90.00
_cell.angle_beta   90.00
_cell.angle_gamma   90.00
#
_symmetry.space_group_name_H-M   'P 1'
#
loop_
_entity.id
_entity.type
_entity.pdbx_description
1 polymer ?
#
loop_
_entity_poly.entity_id
_entity_poly.type
_entity_poly.pdbx_seq_one_letter_code
_entity_poly.pdbx_strand_id
1 'polypeptide(L)'
;ENLSGFVSAFLFSIETETTIGYGFRVITEKCPEGIILLLVQAILGSIVNAFMVGCMFVKISQPKKRAETLMFSNNAVISMRDEKLCLMFRVGDLRNSHIVEASIRAKLIKSRQTKEGEFIPLNQTDINVGFDTGDDRLFLVSPLIISHEINQKSPFWEMSQAQLHQEEFE
;
A
#
# COMPACT_ATOMS: atom_id res chain seq x y z
N GLU A 1 37.59 39.11 -9.50
CA GLU A 1 38.76 38.32 -9.02
C GLU A 1 38.37 37.06 -8.23
N ASN A 2 37.18 36.97 -7.63
CA ASN A 2 36.79 35.81 -6.78
C ASN A 2 36.13 34.63 -7.54
N LEU A 3 36.01 34.74 -8.87
CA LEU A 3 35.41 33.75 -9.76
C LEU A 3 36.41 33.46 -10.90
N SER A 4 37.46 32.71 -10.57
CA SER A 4 38.67 32.51 -11.39
C SER A 4 38.69 31.20 -12.19
N GLY A 5 37.68 30.35 -12.02
CA GLY A 5 37.56 29.08 -12.75
C GLY A 5 36.25 28.34 -12.47
N PHE A 6 36.07 27.20 -13.15
CA PHE A 6 34.83 26.39 -13.05
C PHE A 6 34.46 26.03 -11.62
N VAL A 7 35.43 25.61 -10.80
CA VAL A 7 35.19 25.23 -9.39
C VAL A 7 34.62 26.41 -8.60
N SER A 8 35.16 27.62 -8.78
CA SER A 8 34.64 28.81 -8.09
C SER A 8 33.24 29.22 -8.56
N ALA A 9 32.91 28.99 -9.84
CA ALA A 9 31.58 29.21 -10.38
C ALA A 9 30.57 28.18 -9.87
N PHE A 10 30.96 26.90 -9.78
CA PHE A 10 30.15 25.82 -9.23
C PHE A 10 29.84 26.04 -7.74
N LEU A 11 30.83 26.46 -6.95
CA LEU A 11 30.63 26.82 -5.55
C LEU A 11 29.66 28.01 -5.40
N PHE A 12 29.79 29.04 -6.23
CA PHE A 12 28.84 30.16 -6.25
C PHE A 12 27.42 29.71 -6.60
N SER A 13 27.26 28.79 -7.56
CA SER A 13 25.97 28.21 -7.91
C SER A 13 25.35 27.45 -6.73
N ILE A 14 26.11 26.60 -6.02
CA ILE A 14 25.62 25.90 -4.82
C ILE A 14 25.24 26.89 -3.72
N GLU A 15 26.11 27.85 -3.41
CA GLU A 15 25.88 28.86 -2.35
C GLU A 15 24.58 29.65 -2.58
N THR A 16 24.29 29.92 -3.85
CA THR A 16 23.10 30.62 -4.30
C THR A 16 21.85 29.73 -4.22
N GLU A 17 21.92 28.51 -4.74
CA GLU A 17 20.77 27.59 -4.79
C GLU A 17 20.35 27.11 -3.40
N THR A 18 21.33 26.81 -2.55
CA THR A 18 21.10 26.38 -1.16
C THR A 18 20.88 27.55 -0.20
N THR A 19 20.91 28.79 -0.72
CA THR A 19 20.73 30.04 0.02
C THR A 19 21.69 30.25 1.21
N ILE A 20 22.86 29.59 1.20
CA ILE A 20 23.89 29.75 2.23
C ILE A 20 24.50 31.15 2.19
N GLY A 21 24.84 31.63 0.98
CA GLY A 21 25.26 33.01 0.75
C GLY A 21 26.46 33.50 1.59
N TYR A 22 27.60 32.82 1.53
CA TYR A 22 28.81 33.20 2.30
C TYR A 22 29.34 34.62 2.02
N GLY A 23 28.90 35.28 0.94
CA GLY A 23 29.20 36.69 0.65
C GLY A 23 30.59 36.96 0.05
N PHE A 24 31.45 35.94 -0.07
CA PHE A 24 32.75 36.07 -0.74
C PHE A 24 32.63 36.18 -2.27
N ARG A 25 31.59 35.57 -2.85
CA ARG A 25 31.27 35.59 -4.28
C ARG A 25 29.90 36.24 -4.44
N VAL A 26 29.85 37.39 -5.13
CA VAL A 26 28.63 38.22 -5.24
C VAL A 26 28.49 38.70 -6.68
N ILE A 27 27.25 38.72 -7.19
CA ILE A 27 26.91 39.30 -8.48
C ILE A 27 26.94 40.83 -8.40
N THR A 28 27.50 41.46 -9.42
CA THR A 28 27.53 42.92 -9.57
C THR A 28 26.56 43.38 -10.65
N GLU A 29 26.07 44.62 -10.57
CA GLU A 29 25.15 45.24 -11.54
C GLU A 29 25.73 45.43 -12.95
N LYS A 30 27.02 45.15 -13.15
CA LYS A 30 27.73 45.36 -14.41
C LYS A 30 27.27 44.45 -15.55
N CYS A 31 26.69 43.28 -15.22
CA CYS A 31 26.30 42.27 -16.20
C CYS A 31 24.83 41.85 -15.99
N PRO A 32 23.88 42.37 -16.79
CA PRO A 32 22.46 42.04 -16.65
C PRO A 32 22.16 40.56 -16.89
N GLU A 33 22.95 39.88 -17.73
CA GLU A 33 22.81 38.44 -17.99
C GLU A 33 23.02 37.60 -16.73
N GLY A 34 23.97 38.01 -15.86
CA GLY A 34 24.23 37.33 -14.60
C GLY A 34 23.06 37.44 -13.62
N ILE A 35 22.38 38.58 -13.59
CA ILE A 35 21.17 38.80 -12.78
C ILE A 35 20.03 37.91 -13.29
N ILE A 36 19.83 37.82 -14.60
CA ILE A 36 18.80 36.96 -15.20
C ILE A 36 19.06 35.49 -14.87
N LEU A 37 20.31 35.02 -15.03
CA LEU A 37 20.70 33.65 -14.68
C LEU A 37 20.46 33.33 -13.20
N LEU A 38 20.78 34.27 -12.31
CA LEU A 38 20.52 34.16 -10.88
C LEU A 38 19.02 33.99 -10.57
N LEU A 39 18.17 34.80 -11.21
CA LEU A 39 16.72 34.74 -11.05
C LEU A 39 16.16 33.40 -11.55
N VAL A 40 16.60 32.95 -12.72
CA VAL A 40 16.20 31.65 -13.29
C VAL A 40 16.65 30.51 -12.36
N GLN A 41 17.89 30.55 -11.86
CA GLN A 41 18.41 29.55 -10.93
C GLN A 41 17.58 29.52 -9.63
N ALA A 42 17.24 30.69 -9.07
CA ALA A 42 16.43 30.77 -7.85
C ALA A 42 15.02 30.19 -8.04
N ILE A 43 14.37 30.48 -9.19
CA ILE A 43 13.04 29.96 -9.52
C ILE A 43 13.10 28.43 -9.69
N LEU A 44 14.04 27.93 -10.50
CA LEU A 44 14.18 26.48 -10.75
C LEU A 44 14.56 25.71 -9.48
N GLY A 45 15.50 26.23 -8.68
CA GLY A 45 15.88 25.63 -7.40
C GLY A 45 14.71 25.56 -6.42
N SER A 46 13.90 26.62 -6.35
CA SER A 46 12.68 26.63 -5.52
C SER A 46 11.66 25.57 -5.96
N ILE A 47 11.48 25.41 -7.28
CA ILE A 47 10.58 24.38 -7.84
C ILE A 47 11.09 22.98 -7.48
N VAL A 48 12.38 22.68 -7.69
CA VAL A 48 12.97 21.38 -7.38
C VAL A 48 12.85 21.07 -5.87
N ASN A 49 13.14 22.05 -5.01
CA ASN A 49 13.00 21.89 -3.56
C ASN A 49 11.53 21.60 -3.15
N ALA A 50 10.57 22.34 -3.73
CA ALA A 50 9.15 22.09 -3.48
C ALA A 50 8.72 20.68 -3.91
N PHE A 51 9.20 20.19 -5.06
CA PHE A 51 8.97 18.81 -5.49
C PHE A 51 9.60 17.79 -4.54
N MET A 52 10.84 18.00 -4.08
CA MET A 52 11.50 17.09 -3.14
C MET A 52 10.70 16.97 -1.84
N VAL A 53 10.32 18.10 -1.23
CA VAL A 53 9.53 18.12 0.00
C VAL A 53 8.16 17.47 -0.22
N GLY A 54 7.49 17.76 -1.33
CA GLY A 54 6.21 17.13 -1.69
C GLY A 54 6.32 15.61 -1.83
N CYS A 55 7.32 15.11 -2.55
CA CYS A 55 7.59 13.67 -2.71
C CYS A 55 7.91 13.00 -1.36
N MET A 56 8.72 13.64 -0.52
CA MET A 56 9.03 13.13 0.82
C MET A 56 7.77 13.06 1.70
N PHE A 57 6.95 14.12 1.68
CA PHE A 57 5.71 14.17 2.44
C PHE A 57 4.73 13.06 2.01
N VAL A 58 4.58 12.84 0.69
CA VAL A 58 3.76 11.73 0.16
C VAL A 58 4.30 10.38 0.62
N LYS A 59 5.63 10.17 0.56
CA LYS A 59 6.25 8.92 0.98
C LYS A 59 6.08 8.64 2.48
N ILE A 60 6.19 9.66 3.33
CA ILE A 60 6.02 9.56 4.78
C ILE A 60 4.55 9.36 5.16
N SER A 61 3.63 10.00 4.42
CA SER A 61 2.19 9.90 4.68
C SER A 61 1.58 8.57 4.26
N GLN A 62 2.27 7.77 3.43
CA GLN A 62 1.80 6.44 3.05
C GLN A 62 1.80 5.49 4.25
N PRO A 63 0.65 4.91 4.63
CA PRO A 63 0.53 4.08 5.82
C PRO A 63 0.99 2.63 5.56
N LYS A 64 2.15 2.42 4.91
CA LYS A 64 2.65 1.07 4.55
C LYS A 64 2.85 0.15 5.75
N LYS A 65 3.20 0.71 6.91
CA LYS A 65 3.39 -0.04 8.16
C LYS A 65 2.10 -0.53 8.83
N ARG A 66 0.91 -0.18 8.31
CA ARG A 66 -0.37 -0.65 8.89
C ARG A 66 -0.69 -2.10 8.52
N ALA A 67 -0.27 -2.56 7.35
CA ALA A 67 -0.46 -3.96 6.97
C ALA A 67 0.38 -4.92 7.85
N GLU A 68 1.47 -4.43 8.45
CA GLU A 68 2.35 -5.22 9.32
C GLU A 68 1.73 -5.50 10.70
N THR A 69 0.72 -4.74 11.15
CA THR A 69 0.07 -4.94 12.46
C THR A 69 -1.18 -5.80 12.38
N LEU A 70 -1.71 -6.03 11.18
CA LEU A 70 -2.81 -6.94 10.94
C LEU A 70 -2.29 -8.38 10.88
N MET A 71 -2.78 -9.21 11.79
CA MET A 71 -2.43 -10.63 11.85
C MET A 71 -3.64 -11.50 11.53
N PHE A 72 -3.35 -12.60 10.82
CA PHE A 72 -4.29 -13.69 10.60
C PHE A 72 -3.85 -14.91 11.43
N SER A 73 -4.79 -15.80 11.75
CA SER A 73 -4.43 -17.12 12.28
C SER A 73 -3.63 -17.90 11.24
N ASN A 74 -2.62 -18.65 11.69
CA ASN A 74 -1.80 -19.50 10.83
C ASN A 74 -2.61 -20.58 10.08
N ASN A 75 -3.76 -20.97 10.65
CA ASN A 75 -4.61 -22.01 10.10
C ASN A 75 -6.05 -21.52 10.07
N ALA A 76 -6.77 -21.87 9.01
CA ALA A 76 -8.22 -21.88 8.98
C ALA A 76 -8.73 -23.24 9.45
N VAL A 77 -9.93 -23.28 10.00
CA VAL A 77 -10.57 -24.51 10.50
C VAL A 77 -11.98 -24.63 9.94
N ILE A 78 -12.42 -25.86 9.70
CA ILE A 78 -13.80 -26.17 9.35
C ILE A 78 -14.45 -26.86 10.55
N SER A 79 -15.56 -26.30 11.04
CA SER A 79 -16.31 -26.88 12.16
C SER A 79 -17.77 -26.47 12.10
N MET A 80 -18.62 -27.23 12.78
CA MET A 80 -20.01 -26.86 13.02
C MET A 80 -20.07 -25.65 13.96
N ARG A 81 -20.87 -24.64 13.60
CA ARG A 81 -21.26 -23.48 14.42
C ARG A 81 -22.74 -23.21 14.15
N ASP A 82 -23.56 -23.17 15.19
CA ASP A 82 -25.01 -22.96 15.08
C ASP A 82 -25.66 -23.90 14.05
N GLU A 83 -25.32 -25.19 14.14
CA GLU A 83 -25.79 -26.27 13.25
C GLU A 83 -25.41 -26.11 11.76
N LYS A 84 -24.51 -25.17 11.44
CA LYS A 84 -24.01 -24.92 10.10
C LYS A 84 -22.53 -25.25 9.99
N LEU A 85 -22.13 -25.86 8.88
CA LEU A 85 -20.72 -26.13 8.61
C LEU A 85 -20.05 -24.82 8.16
N CYS A 86 -19.01 -24.39 8.88
CA CYS A 86 -18.38 -23.10 8.66
C CYS A 86 -16.87 -23.22 8.50
N LEU A 87 -16.32 -22.55 7.49
CA LEU A 87 -14.89 -22.25 7.38
C LEU A 87 -14.57 -21.00 8.19
N MET A 88 -13.61 -21.09 9.10
CA MET A 88 -13.30 -20.03 10.05
C MET A 88 -11.81 -19.76 10.13
N PHE A 89 -11.47 -18.48 10.26
CA PHE A 89 -10.11 -18.01 10.54
C PHE A 89 -10.17 -16.76 11.41
N ARG A 90 -9.08 -16.44 12.10
CA ARG A 90 -9.02 -15.29 13.01
C ARG A 90 -8.27 -14.14 12.38
N VAL A 91 -8.74 -12.93 12.60
CA VAL A 91 -8.03 -11.69 12.26
C VAL A 91 -7.93 -10.82 13.51
N GLY A 92 -6.82 -10.08 13.66
CA GLY A 92 -6.64 -9.13 14.74
C GLY A 92 -5.68 -8.02 14.36
N ASP A 93 -5.79 -6.87 15.02
CA ASP A 93 -4.82 -5.78 14.93
C ASP A 93 -3.97 -5.76 16.21
N LEU A 94 -2.65 -5.79 16.06
CA LEU A 94 -1.70 -5.71 17.16
C LEU A 94 -1.54 -4.28 17.70
N ARG A 95 -2.10 -3.27 17.03
CA ARG A 95 -1.97 -1.87 17.41
C ARG A 95 -3.15 -1.40 18.26
N ASN A 96 -2.85 -0.53 19.24
CA ASN A 96 -3.88 0.13 20.08
C ASN A 96 -4.72 1.18 19.32
N SER A 97 -4.37 1.53 18.08
CA SER A 97 -5.15 2.47 17.28
C SER A 97 -6.21 1.73 16.48
N HIS A 98 -7.46 2.19 16.53
CA HIS A 98 -8.54 1.55 15.80
C HIS A 98 -8.47 1.82 14.29
N ILE A 99 -8.73 0.78 13.50
CA ILE A 99 -8.97 0.89 12.07
C ILE A 99 -10.43 1.31 11.87
N VAL A 100 -10.63 2.50 11.29
CA VAL A 100 -11.95 2.98 10.89
C VAL A 100 -12.33 2.29 9.57
N GLU A 101 -13.57 1.80 9.48
CA GLU A 101 -14.12 1.13 8.28
C GLU A 101 -13.32 -0.10 7.83
N ALA A 102 -12.87 -0.94 8.77
CA ALA A 102 -12.27 -2.22 8.41
C ALA A 102 -13.29 -3.10 7.68
N SER A 103 -12.94 -3.61 6.51
CA SER A 103 -13.73 -4.58 5.76
C SER A 103 -12.89 -5.79 5.40
N ILE A 104 -13.53 -6.95 5.30
CA ILE A 104 -12.85 -8.20 4.97
C ILE A 104 -13.43 -8.88 3.75
N ARG A 105 -12.55 -9.47 2.94
CA ARG A 105 -12.91 -10.29 1.79
C ARG A 105 -12.08 -11.56 1.80
N ALA A 106 -12.70 -12.66 1.40
CA ALA A 106 -12.04 -13.93 1.19
C ALA A 106 -12.30 -14.39 -0.24
N LYS A 107 -11.31 -15.04 -0.85
CA LYS A 107 -11.41 -15.59 -2.20
C LYS A 107 -10.79 -16.97 -2.21
N LEU A 108 -11.38 -17.86 -3.01
CA LEU A 108 -10.80 -19.13 -3.40
C LEU A 108 -10.07 -18.94 -4.73
N ILE A 109 -8.79 -19.32 -4.77
CA ILE A 109 -7.96 -19.30 -5.96
C ILE A 109 -7.71 -20.75 -6.38
N LYS A 110 -8.22 -21.12 -7.57
CA LYS A 110 -8.05 -22.46 -8.14
C LYS A 110 -7.97 -22.36 -9.65
N SER A 111 -7.19 -23.22 -10.30
CA SER A 111 -7.23 -23.34 -11.76
C SER A 111 -8.56 -23.96 -12.21
N ARG A 112 -9.15 -23.44 -13.29
CA ARG A 112 -10.43 -23.95 -13.83
C ARG A 112 -10.40 -23.94 -15.35
N GLN A 113 -10.99 -24.97 -15.96
CA GLN A 113 -11.36 -24.94 -17.37
C GLN A 113 -12.85 -24.61 -17.51
N THR A 114 -13.20 -23.69 -18.40
CA THR A 114 -14.58 -23.34 -18.70
C THR A 114 -15.24 -24.42 -19.56
N LYS A 115 -16.57 -24.38 -19.70
CA LYS A 115 -17.30 -25.36 -20.51
C LYS A 115 -16.99 -25.20 -22.00
N GLU A 116 -16.57 -24.00 -22.38
CA GLU A 116 -16.19 -23.56 -23.72
C GLU A 116 -14.74 -23.95 -24.07
N GLY A 117 -13.99 -24.51 -23.11
CA GLY A 117 -12.63 -25.01 -23.30
C GLY A 117 -11.52 -24.03 -22.92
N GLU A 118 -11.85 -22.82 -22.47
CA GLU A 118 -10.86 -21.84 -21.99
C GLU A 118 -10.24 -22.29 -20.67
N PHE A 119 -8.90 -22.25 -20.59
CA PHE A 119 -8.18 -22.57 -19.36
C PHE A 119 -7.81 -21.29 -18.59
N ILE A 120 -8.29 -21.19 -17.36
CA ILE A 120 -8.04 -20.07 -16.45
C ILE A 120 -7.13 -20.57 -15.33
N PRO A 121 -5.84 -20.19 -15.31
CA PRO A 121 -4.88 -20.72 -14.35
C PRO A 121 -5.14 -20.26 -12.90
N LEU A 122 -5.61 -19.02 -12.70
CA LEU A 122 -5.87 -18.44 -11.38
C LEU A 122 -7.31 -17.90 -11.32
N ASN A 123 -8.30 -18.79 -11.37
CA ASN A 123 -9.68 -18.38 -11.24
C ASN A 123 -9.96 -18.00 -9.78
N GLN A 124 -10.35 -16.74 -9.57
CA GLN A 124 -10.68 -16.20 -8.25
C GLN A 124 -12.20 -16.23 -8.04
N THR A 125 -12.66 -16.95 -7.02
CA THR A 125 -14.08 -17.05 -6.67
C THR A 125 -14.29 -16.45 -5.29
N ASP A 126 -15.21 -15.50 -5.15
CA ASP A 126 -15.47 -14.85 -3.86
C ASP A 126 -16.09 -15.83 -2.84
N ILE A 127 -15.60 -15.76 -1.61
CA ILE A 127 -16.12 -16.50 -0.45
C ILE A 127 -16.90 -15.51 0.42
N ASN A 128 -18.21 -15.74 0.56
CA ASN A 128 -19.07 -14.83 1.31
C ASN A 128 -18.81 -14.91 2.82
N VAL A 129 -18.24 -13.85 3.38
CA VAL A 129 -17.93 -13.70 4.82
C VAL A 129 -18.84 -12.67 5.51
N GLY A 130 -20.03 -12.40 4.93
CA GLY A 130 -21.00 -11.44 5.46
C GLY A 130 -21.23 -10.21 4.58
N PHE A 131 -20.85 -10.24 3.30
CA PHE A 131 -21.02 -9.08 2.39
C PHE A 131 -22.51 -8.73 2.20
N ASP A 132 -23.36 -9.74 2.04
CA ASP A 132 -24.80 -9.54 1.81
C ASP A 132 -25.53 -8.95 3.03
N THR A 133 -25.03 -9.24 4.24
CA THR A 133 -25.59 -8.77 5.51
C THR A 133 -24.89 -7.52 6.04
N GLY A 134 -23.72 -7.18 5.50
CA GLY A 134 -22.85 -6.10 5.96
C GLY A 134 -22.02 -6.44 7.19
N ASP A 135 -21.95 -7.72 7.57
CA ASP A 135 -21.12 -8.28 8.66
C ASP A 135 -19.63 -8.37 8.26
N ASP A 136 -19.32 -8.15 6.98
CA ASP A 136 -17.96 -8.00 6.47
C ASP A 136 -17.26 -6.74 7.00
N ARG A 137 -18.03 -5.77 7.53
CA ARG A 137 -17.52 -4.57 8.18
C ARG A 137 -17.20 -4.85 9.64
N LEU A 138 -15.91 -4.84 9.96
CA LEU A 138 -15.38 -5.28 11.24
C LEU A 138 -15.14 -4.11 12.19
N PHE A 139 -15.45 -4.33 13.46
CA PHE A 139 -14.99 -3.48 14.56
C PHE A 139 -13.84 -4.17 15.30
N LEU A 140 -12.61 -4.00 14.78
CA LEU A 140 -11.41 -4.70 15.25
C LEU A 140 -10.79 -4.03 16.49
N VAL A 141 -11.38 -4.28 17.67
CA VAL A 141 -10.78 -3.92 18.98
C VAL A 141 -10.07 -5.12 19.61
N SER A 142 -10.62 -6.32 19.41
CA SER A 142 -10.06 -7.60 19.81
C SER A 142 -10.00 -8.53 18.60
N PRO A 143 -9.19 -9.60 18.63
CA PRO A 143 -9.19 -10.59 17.55
C PRO A 143 -10.60 -11.15 17.31
N LEU A 144 -11.06 -11.11 16.05
CA LEU A 144 -12.37 -11.58 15.62
C LEU A 144 -12.23 -12.87 14.82
N ILE A 145 -13.21 -13.78 14.97
CA ILE A 145 -13.31 -14.98 14.15
C ILE A 145 -14.21 -14.66 12.96
N ILE A 146 -13.62 -14.73 11.78
CA ILE A 146 -14.31 -14.60 10.51
C ILE A 146 -14.87 -15.95 10.16
N SER A 147 -16.13 -15.99 9.70
CA SER A 147 -16.86 -17.22 9.44
C SER A 147 -17.50 -17.14 8.06
N HIS A 148 -17.24 -18.15 7.25
CA HIS A 148 -17.94 -18.41 6.00
C HIS A 148 -18.83 -19.64 6.19
N GLU A 149 -20.14 -19.47 6.03
CA GLU A 149 -21.10 -20.58 6.02
C GLU A 149 -20.97 -21.37 4.70
N ILE A 150 -20.64 -22.66 4.80
CA ILE A 150 -20.59 -23.57 3.65
C ILE A 150 -22.02 -24.00 3.33
N ASN A 151 -22.68 -23.18 2.51
CA ASN A 151 -24.02 -23.44 1.97
C ASN A 151 -23.95 -23.80 0.47
N GLN A 152 -25.10 -24.01 -0.19
CA GLN A 152 -25.18 -24.39 -1.60
C GLN A 152 -24.53 -23.40 -2.59
N LYS A 153 -24.29 -22.16 -2.18
CA LYS A 153 -23.60 -21.14 -2.98
C LYS A 153 -22.09 -21.10 -2.70
N SER A 154 -21.62 -21.78 -1.66
CA SER A 154 -20.22 -21.86 -1.31
C SER A 154 -19.45 -22.68 -2.34
N PRO A 155 -18.24 -22.26 -2.74
CA PRO A 155 -17.39 -23.09 -3.59
C PRO A 155 -16.93 -24.38 -2.89
N PHE A 156 -17.07 -24.46 -1.57
CA PHE A 156 -16.73 -25.65 -0.78
C PHE A 156 -17.91 -26.62 -0.59
N TRP A 157 -19.09 -26.34 -1.15
CA TRP A 157 -20.30 -27.14 -0.89
C TRP A 157 -20.15 -28.63 -1.24
N GLU A 158 -19.47 -28.95 -2.34
CA GLU A 158 -19.26 -30.32 -2.81
C GLU A 158 -17.94 -30.93 -2.32
N MET A 159 -17.18 -30.21 -1.49
CA MET A 159 -15.84 -30.61 -1.08
C MET A 159 -15.88 -31.43 0.22
N SER A 160 -15.41 -32.67 0.15
CA SER A 160 -15.23 -33.53 1.33
C SER A 160 -13.85 -33.33 1.99
N GLN A 161 -13.70 -33.78 3.23
CA GLN A 161 -12.42 -33.73 3.96
C GLN A 161 -11.28 -34.44 3.19
N ALA A 162 -11.56 -35.58 2.54
CA ALA A 162 -10.55 -36.30 1.79
C ALA A 162 -10.07 -35.51 0.56
N GLN A 163 -10.99 -34.82 -0.13
CA GLN A 163 -10.67 -33.95 -1.26
C GLN A 163 -9.91 -32.71 -0.83
N LEU A 164 -10.23 -32.14 0.35
CA LEU A 164 -9.53 -30.98 0.91
C LEU A 164 -8.00 -31.21 1.05
N HIS A 165 -7.58 -32.46 1.27
CA HIS A 165 -6.16 -32.83 1.35
C HIS A 165 -5.49 -33.11 -0.01
N GLN A 166 -6.27 -33.36 -1.05
CA GLN A 166 -5.78 -33.76 -2.38
C GLN A 166 -5.83 -32.62 -3.39
N GLU A 167 -6.76 -31.69 -3.21
CA GLU A 167 -6.93 -30.56 -4.10
C GLU A 167 -5.89 -29.46 -3.83
N GLU A 168 -5.45 -28.82 -4.90
CA GLU A 168 -4.54 -27.67 -4.86
C GLU A 168 -5.35 -26.39 -5.08
N PHE A 169 -5.54 -25.63 -4.00
CA PHE A 169 -6.19 -24.32 -4.01
C PHE A 169 -5.61 -23.44 -2.88
N GLU A 170 -5.82 -22.13 -3.00
CA GLU A 170 -5.47 -21.12 -1.98
C GLU A 170 -6.71 -20.34 -1.54
#